data_AF-A0A353BJC2-F1
#
_entry.id   AF-A0A353BJC2-F1
#
_cell.length_a   1.000
_cell.length_b   1.000
_cell.length_c   1.000
_cell.angle_alpha   90.00
_cell.angle_beta   90.00
_cell.angle_gamma   90.00
#
_symmetry.space_group_name_H-M   'P 1'
#
loop_
_entity.id
_entity.type
_entity.pdbx_description
1 polymer ?
#
loop_
_entity_poly.entity_id
_entity_poly.type
_entity_poly.pdbx_seq_one_letter_code
_entity_poly.pdbx_strand_id
1 'polypeptide(L)'
;MLFLALPAAAKRGVKATIDLLASLSAPTFLCYNPMDNKIYCSMTGMGDEGVAVIDANLETYLTKVNTDSMAPGELLYAQAPGRVFVHDNATTLWAINGSSNAIDTMVMAGQGEAELAYNHLHNKIYCADGFLQGLSIFNSNTMALLGNIPEIQGNLLFVEPAQRLYGVSPALSQIKVVDGASDAVVDSIMDVPVMAASLMEYNPFNQKLYASVPGQEDVFIINTVTNTVDTVIQIGITITGLAYCPLNNSVYVTTAGIAKGGRQKSPSPLYELAWDNAVNVYGIDDAMQDIVYNPADSLLYLLCTETPSRMMWLFDPAQQAVVEGVELMGSGAYRDLAVDNQGEVYTCDLWQGMVYVVGRVPNTMWRSLNLSGIWMMGTDWEICTDGSGTNWMPNPDQMLYPAAADSTILIQAGHTMMIDSLVEVDELTVNGVLQHFSSVLAVNDGPGVDITVNGVFNQQTLTAYEQMPGSQW
;
A
#
# COMPACT_ATOMS: atom_id res chain seq x y z
N MET A 1 3.29 -33.73 23.99
CA MET A 1 3.35 -32.80 22.86
C MET A 1 2.89 -31.46 23.36
N LEU A 2 3.83 -30.56 23.61
CA LEU A 2 3.53 -29.16 23.92
C LEU A 2 3.21 -28.51 22.58
N PHE A 3 1.99 -28.03 22.38
CA PHE A 3 1.70 -27.11 21.28
C PHE A 3 2.43 -25.82 21.61
N LEU A 4 3.57 -25.58 20.96
CA LEU A 4 4.09 -24.24 20.81
C LEU A 4 3.03 -23.48 20.01
N ALA A 5 2.35 -22.54 20.65
CA ALA A 5 1.58 -21.54 19.93
C ALA A 5 2.55 -20.86 18.96
N LEU A 6 2.18 -20.83 17.67
CA LEU A 6 2.85 -19.98 16.70
C LEU A 6 2.85 -18.55 17.28
N PRO A 7 3.94 -17.77 17.14
CA PRO A 7 3.91 -16.37 17.53
C PRO A 7 2.71 -15.71 16.84
N ALA A 8 1.95 -14.89 17.58
CA ALA A 8 0.90 -14.08 17.00
C ALA A 8 1.50 -13.31 15.80
N ALA A 9 0.81 -13.33 14.65
CA ALA A 9 1.23 -12.54 13.51
C ALA A 9 1.39 -11.08 13.95
N ALA A 10 2.49 -10.42 13.59
CA ALA A 10 2.72 -9.03 13.95
C ALA A 10 1.59 -8.16 13.33
N LYS A 11 0.87 -7.42 14.17
CA LYS A 11 -0.22 -6.51 13.75
C LYS A 11 0.32 -5.48 12.75
N ARG A 12 -0.44 -5.23 11.68
CA ARG A 12 -0.16 -4.17 10.71
C ARG A 12 -0.99 -2.94 11.05
N GLY A 13 -0.44 -1.77 10.76
CA GLY A 13 -1.09 -0.49 11.04
C GLY A 13 -0.41 0.65 10.30
N VAL A 14 -0.98 1.85 10.43
CA VAL A 14 -0.32 3.07 9.95
C VAL A 14 0.88 3.38 10.85
N LYS A 15 2.08 3.11 10.36
CA LYS A 15 3.35 3.32 11.07
C LYS A 15 3.78 4.78 11.04
N ALA A 16 3.52 5.46 9.92
CA ALA A 16 3.75 6.88 9.76
C ALA A 16 2.69 7.53 8.87
N THR A 17 2.42 8.81 9.13
CA THR A 17 1.70 9.71 8.22
C THR A 17 2.65 10.87 7.91
N ILE A 18 3.06 10.96 6.65
CA ILE A 18 4.07 11.89 6.18
C ILE A 18 3.37 13.07 5.50
N ASP A 19 3.39 14.21 6.16
CA ASP A 19 2.97 15.48 5.57
C ASP A 19 4.02 15.95 4.56
N LEU A 20 3.60 16.14 3.31
CA LEU A 20 4.46 16.66 2.24
C LEU A 20 4.62 18.19 2.32
N LEU A 21 4.15 18.81 3.40
CA LEU A 21 4.33 20.20 3.80
C LEU A 21 3.78 21.21 2.78
N ALA A 22 2.78 20.79 2.00
CA ALA A 22 2.18 21.61 0.98
C ALA A 22 0.66 21.44 1.06
N SER A 23 -0.02 22.48 1.57
CA SER A 23 -1.49 22.58 1.55
C SER A 23 -2.10 22.63 0.14
N LEU A 24 -1.25 22.49 -0.88
CA LEU A 24 -1.47 22.63 -2.30
C LEU A 24 -0.68 21.55 -3.10
N SER A 25 -0.25 20.46 -2.47
CA SER A 25 0.27 19.29 -3.19
C SER A 25 -0.83 18.26 -3.38
N ALA A 26 -0.87 17.64 -4.56
CA ALA A 26 -1.74 16.51 -4.85
C ALA A 26 -0.86 15.29 -5.20
N PRO A 27 -0.38 14.54 -4.19
CA PRO A 27 0.48 13.39 -4.41
C PRO A 27 -0.30 12.29 -5.15
N THR A 28 0.30 11.74 -6.21
CA THR A 28 -0.40 10.86 -7.16
C THR A 28 0.32 9.56 -7.41
N PHE A 29 1.59 9.57 -7.84
CA PHE A 29 2.34 8.32 -8.10
C PHE A 29 3.50 8.16 -7.12
N LEU A 30 3.87 6.92 -6.85
CA LEU A 30 4.93 6.50 -5.95
C LEU A 30 5.93 5.64 -6.71
N CYS A 31 7.21 5.83 -6.41
CA CYS A 31 8.27 5.00 -6.95
C CYS A 31 9.32 4.73 -5.89
N TYR A 32 9.65 3.46 -5.70
CA TYR A 32 10.69 3.05 -4.78
C TYR A 32 12.07 3.01 -5.44
N ASN A 33 13.05 3.68 -4.84
CA ASN A 33 14.47 3.55 -5.16
C ASN A 33 15.13 2.60 -4.12
N PRO A 34 15.35 1.32 -4.46
CA PRO A 34 15.96 0.34 -3.57
C PRO A 34 17.43 0.58 -3.27
N MET A 35 18.16 1.34 -4.09
CA MET A 35 19.59 1.55 -3.89
C MET A 35 19.89 2.54 -2.75
N ASP A 36 19.08 3.59 -2.62
CA ASP A 36 19.25 4.60 -1.57
C ASP A 36 18.15 4.52 -0.49
N ASN A 37 17.28 3.52 -0.58
CA ASN A 37 16.09 3.31 0.28
C ASN A 37 15.22 4.56 0.43
N LYS A 38 14.70 5.05 -0.70
CA LYS A 38 13.86 6.26 -0.77
C LYS A 38 12.59 5.98 -1.54
N ILE A 39 11.50 6.62 -1.13
CA ILE A 39 10.26 6.69 -1.90
C ILE A 39 10.21 8.07 -2.56
N TYR A 40 9.96 8.10 -3.86
CA TYR A 40 9.70 9.31 -4.62
C TYR A 40 8.20 9.39 -4.86
N CYS A 41 7.62 10.57 -4.66
CA CYS A 41 6.20 10.81 -4.87
C CYS A 41 5.99 11.99 -5.79
N SER A 42 5.26 11.81 -6.88
CA SER A 42 4.92 12.90 -7.78
C SER A 42 3.75 13.69 -7.22
N MET A 43 3.86 15.01 -7.20
CA MET A 43 2.84 15.94 -6.73
C MET A 43 2.30 16.73 -7.91
N THR A 44 1.03 16.51 -8.26
CA THR A 44 0.41 17.01 -9.49
C THR A 44 -0.69 18.02 -9.22
N GLY A 45 -0.63 19.16 -9.89
CA GLY A 45 -1.64 20.19 -9.75
C GLY A 45 -1.71 20.76 -8.34
N MET A 46 -2.60 21.74 -8.16
CA MET A 46 -2.84 22.49 -6.93
C MET A 46 -1.80 23.58 -6.60
N GLY A 47 -0.73 23.77 -7.38
CA GLY A 47 0.15 24.95 -7.30
C GLY A 47 1.45 24.76 -6.50
N ASP A 48 1.70 23.55 -5.98
CA ASP A 48 3.02 23.16 -5.46
C ASP A 48 3.50 21.85 -6.11
N GLU A 49 3.65 21.86 -7.43
CA GLU A 49 4.04 20.69 -8.22
C GLU A 49 5.54 20.34 -8.10
N GLY A 50 5.86 19.05 -8.21
CA GLY A 50 7.24 18.55 -8.16
C GLY A 50 7.31 17.11 -7.67
N VAL A 51 8.49 16.65 -7.29
CA VAL A 51 8.69 15.30 -6.76
C VAL A 51 9.14 15.38 -5.31
N ALA A 52 8.29 14.93 -4.39
CA ALA A 52 8.67 14.75 -2.99
C ALA A 52 9.57 13.53 -2.85
N VAL A 53 10.56 13.63 -1.97
CA VAL A 53 11.48 12.55 -1.63
C VAL A 53 11.30 12.21 -0.17
N ILE A 54 11.08 10.94 0.12
CA ILE A 54 10.82 10.38 1.44
C ILE A 54 11.96 9.42 1.77
N ASP A 55 12.50 9.53 2.99
CA ASP A 55 13.42 8.52 3.54
C ASP A 55 12.60 7.31 3.98
N ALA A 56 12.81 6.14 3.37
CA ALA A 56 12.07 4.94 3.77
C ALA A 56 12.56 4.36 5.10
N ASN A 57 13.81 4.62 5.51
CA ASN A 57 14.31 4.13 6.81
C ASN A 57 13.70 4.90 7.98
N LEU A 58 13.57 6.23 7.81
CA LEU A 58 13.09 7.12 8.85
C LEU A 58 11.58 7.42 8.70
N GLU A 59 10.99 7.09 7.56
CA GLU A 59 9.59 7.38 7.23
C GLU A 59 9.27 8.87 7.36
N THR A 60 10.16 9.70 6.82
CA THR A 60 10.06 11.16 6.91
C THR A 60 10.26 11.82 5.55
N TYR A 61 9.60 12.95 5.36
CA TYR A 61 9.84 13.82 4.22
C TYR A 61 11.27 14.38 4.28
N LEU A 62 12.04 14.21 3.20
CA LEU A 62 13.41 14.70 3.07
C LEU A 62 13.46 16.06 2.37
N THR A 63 12.91 16.11 1.16
CA THR A 63 13.04 17.28 0.28
C THR A 63 12.06 17.20 -0.88
N LYS A 64 11.93 18.32 -1.61
CA LYS A 64 11.19 18.41 -2.86
C LYS A 64 12.17 18.72 -3.99
N VAL A 65 12.09 17.93 -5.04
CA VAL A 65 12.76 18.20 -6.32
C VAL A 65 11.80 19.02 -7.18
N ASN A 66 12.14 20.27 -7.41
CA ASN A 66 11.39 21.16 -8.29
C ASN A 66 11.72 20.81 -9.74
N THR A 67 10.92 19.94 -10.35
CA THR A 67 10.76 19.90 -11.79
C THR A 67 10.01 21.18 -12.17
N ASP A 68 10.45 21.98 -13.15
CA ASP A 68 9.71 23.17 -13.63
C ASP A 68 8.41 22.77 -14.39
N SER A 69 7.82 21.65 -14.01
CA SER A 69 6.68 20.93 -14.56
C SER A 69 5.40 21.29 -13.80
N MET A 70 4.30 21.37 -14.54
CA MET A 70 2.97 21.63 -13.98
C MET A 70 2.18 20.35 -13.61
N ALA A 71 2.75 19.16 -13.83
CA ALA A 71 2.11 17.87 -13.50
C ALA A 71 3.10 16.71 -13.72
N PRO A 72 4.01 16.42 -12.78
CA PRO A 72 4.84 15.23 -12.84
C PRO A 72 3.98 13.96 -12.79
N GLY A 73 4.04 13.12 -13.82
CA GLY A 73 3.27 11.89 -13.96
C GLY A 73 3.88 10.70 -13.22
N GLU A 74 3.80 9.54 -13.84
CA GLU A 74 4.37 8.29 -13.33
C GLU A 74 5.89 8.42 -13.13
N LEU A 75 6.38 7.76 -12.09
CA LEU A 75 7.78 7.73 -11.70
C LEU A 75 8.34 6.34 -11.96
N LEU A 76 9.54 6.26 -12.53
CA LEU A 76 10.22 4.98 -12.74
C LEU A 76 11.66 5.04 -12.24
N TYR A 77 12.06 4.04 -11.44
CA TYR A 77 13.44 3.88 -11.01
C TYR A 77 14.25 3.03 -12.00
N ALA A 78 15.40 3.55 -12.44
CA ALA A 78 16.36 2.80 -13.26
C ALA A 78 17.66 2.58 -12.49
N GLN A 79 17.95 1.32 -12.14
CA GLN A 79 19.11 0.93 -11.31
C GLN A 79 20.48 1.31 -11.90
N ALA A 80 20.58 1.35 -13.23
CA ALA A 80 21.75 1.83 -13.94
C ALA A 80 21.27 2.92 -14.91
N PRO A 81 21.43 4.21 -14.54
CA PRO A 81 22.50 4.78 -13.68
C PRO A 81 22.17 5.03 -12.19
N GLY A 82 21.05 4.55 -11.65
CA GLY A 82 20.61 4.90 -10.29
C GLY A 82 19.86 6.23 -10.28
N ARG A 83 18.94 6.39 -11.22
CA ARG A 83 18.12 7.60 -11.40
C ARG A 83 16.64 7.26 -11.31
N VAL A 84 15.87 8.23 -10.84
CA VAL A 84 14.42 8.23 -10.93
C VAL A 84 14.02 9.11 -12.10
N PHE A 85 13.21 8.56 -12.99
CA PHE A 85 12.68 9.22 -14.16
C PHE A 85 11.26 9.67 -13.86
N VAL A 86 10.92 10.88 -14.27
CA VAL A 86 9.56 11.40 -14.20
C VAL A 86 9.27 12.12 -15.50
N HIS A 87 8.19 11.74 -16.16
CA HIS A 87 7.68 12.50 -17.29
C HIS A 87 6.68 13.52 -16.78
N ASP A 88 6.71 14.74 -17.30
CA ASP A 88 5.66 15.71 -17.05
C ASP A 88 4.56 15.63 -18.10
N ASN A 89 3.31 15.83 -17.70
CA ASN A 89 2.17 15.79 -18.63
C ASN A 89 2.25 16.86 -19.76
N ALA A 90 3.31 17.69 -19.81
CA ALA A 90 3.53 18.71 -20.81
C ALA A 90 4.42 18.22 -21.97
N THR A 91 5.71 18.02 -21.78
CA THR A 91 6.67 17.68 -22.84
C THR A 91 7.94 16.96 -22.39
N THR A 92 8.20 16.82 -21.09
CA THR A 92 9.58 16.67 -20.59
C THR A 92 9.76 15.41 -19.78
N LEU A 93 10.80 14.64 -20.11
CA LEU A 93 11.31 13.58 -19.27
C LEU A 93 12.49 14.12 -18.44
N TRP A 94 12.31 14.11 -17.13
CA TRP A 94 13.31 14.53 -16.15
C TRP A 94 14.02 13.30 -15.58
N ALA A 95 15.33 13.41 -15.40
CA ALA A 95 16.13 12.38 -14.73
C ALA A 95 16.69 12.96 -13.43
N ILE A 96 16.28 12.39 -12.30
CA ILE A 96 16.66 12.76 -10.95
C ILE A 96 17.72 11.77 -10.46
N ASN A 97 18.86 12.26 -9.98
CA ASN A 97 19.88 11.41 -9.38
C ASN A 97 19.38 10.84 -8.05
N GLY A 98 19.31 9.50 -7.94
CA GLY A 98 18.75 8.82 -6.77
C GLY A 98 19.50 9.08 -5.47
N SER A 99 20.82 9.23 -5.54
CA SER A 99 21.65 9.45 -4.35
C SER A 99 21.60 10.91 -3.89
N SER A 100 21.73 11.88 -4.80
CA SER A 100 21.79 13.31 -4.46
C SER A 100 20.43 14.02 -4.42
N ASN A 101 19.36 13.41 -4.95
CA ASN A 101 18.04 14.01 -5.14
C ASN A 101 18.04 15.27 -6.01
N ALA A 102 19.10 15.50 -6.80
CA ALA A 102 19.16 16.63 -7.72
C ALA A 102 18.70 16.21 -9.12
N ILE A 103 18.14 17.16 -9.87
CA ILE A 103 17.96 16.99 -11.32
C ILE A 103 19.34 16.81 -11.93
N ASP A 104 19.56 15.66 -12.56
CA ASP A 104 20.77 15.37 -13.30
C ASP A 104 20.68 15.99 -14.71
N THR A 105 19.57 15.72 -15.40
CA THR A 105 19.29 16.27 -16.74
C THR A 105 17.81 16.14 -17.11
N MET A 106 17.41 16.72 -18.25
CA MET A 106 16.06 16.66 -18.80
C MET A 106 16.08 16.65 -20.32
N VAL A 107 15.08 16.02 -20.94
CA VAL A 107 14.90 15.98 -22.40
C VAL A 107 13.43 16.12 -22.76
N MET A 108 13.16 16.54 -23.99
CA MET A 108 11.81 16.57 -24.53
C MET A 108 11.39 15.17 -24.96
N ALA A 109 10.22 14.70 -24.53
CA ALA A 109 9.74 13.32 -24.63
C ALA A 109 8.23 13.22 -24.94
N GLY A 110 7.72 14.03 -25.87
CA GLY A 110 6.30 14.01 -26.25
C GLY A 110 5.36 14.63 -25.21
N GLN A 111 4.10 14.90 -25.57
CA GLN A 111 3.09 15.56 -24.73
C GLN A 111 2.08 14.59 -24.11
N GLY A 112 1.61 14.89 -22.89
CA GLY A 112 0.52 14.16 -22.22
C GLY A 112 0.95 13.27 -21.08
N GLU A 113 -0.04 12.62 -20.46
CA GLU A 113 0.20 11.58 -19.46
C GLU A 113 1.02 10.48 -20.11
N ALA A 114 2.25 10.31 -19.64
CA ALA A 114 3.15 9.29 -20.13
C ALA A 114 3.33 8.18 -19.12
N GLU A 115 3.48 6.99 -19.70
CA GLU A 115 3.79 5.75 -19.02
C GLU A 115 5.25 5.43 -19.32
N LEU A 116 5.98 4.95 -18.32
CA LEU A 116 7.41 4.70 -18.41
C LEU A 116 7.71 3.21 -18.32
N ALA A 117 8.66 2.73 -19.12
CA ALA A 117 9.21 1.39 -18.96
C ALA A 117 10.73 1.39 -19.10
N TYR A 118 11.39 0.47 -18.41
CA TYR A 118 12.84 0.38 -18.36
C TYR A 118 13.34 -0.99 -18.79
N ASN A 119 14.29 -0.98 -19.74
CA ASN A 119 15.07 -2.13 -20.12
C ASN A 119 16.49 -1.95 -19.58
N HIS A 120 16.75 -2.62 -18.47
CA HIS A 120 18.03 -2.52 -17.78
C HIS A 120 19.18 -3.15 -18.55
N LEU A 121 18.92 -4.22 -19.31
CA LEU A 121 19.94 -4.93 -20.07
C LEU A 121 20.54 -4.06 -21.18
N HIS A 122 19.71 -3.21 -21.80
CA HIS A 122 20.11 -2.34 -22.90
C HIS A 122 20.19 -0.85 -22.54
N ASN A 123 19.99 -0.50 -21.26
CA ASN A 123 20.01 0.88 -20.76
C ASN A 123 19.02 1.79 -21.51
N LYS A 124 17.76 1.36 -21.65
CA LYS A 124 16.73 2.11 -22.38
C LYS A 124 15.57 2.48 -21.48
N ILE A 125 15.14 3.73 -21.57
CA ILE A 125 13.87 4.22 -21.03
C ILE A 125 12.92 4.43 -22.20
N TYR A 126 11.78 3.79 -22.12
CA TYR A 126 10.65 3.92 -23.02
C TYR A 126 9.67 4.91 -22.39
N CYS A 127 9.29 5.94 -23.14
CA CYS A 127 8.38 6.99 -22.69
C CYS A 127 7.26 7.13 -23.71
N ALA A 128 6.06 6.65 -23.36
CA ALA A 128 4.90 6.68 -24.26
C ALA A 128 4.14 8.00 -24.13
N ASP A 129 3.89 8.67 -25.25
CA ASP A 129 3.10 9.90 -25.30
C ASP A 129 1.59 9.59 -25.41
N GLY A 130 0.77 10.17 -24.53
CA GLY A 130 -0.69 10.00 -24.52
C GLY A 130 -1.48 10.86 -25.54
N PHE A 131 -0.86 11.84 -26.20
CA PHE A 131 -1.46 12.76 -27.18
C PHE A 131 -0.87 12.65 -28.61
N LEU A 132 -0.59 11.41 -29.05
CA LEU A 132 -0.38 10.99 -30.45
C LEU A 132 1.04 11.12 -31.03
N GLN A 133 2.09 11.45 -30.26
CA GLN A 133 3.47 11.46 -30.81
C GLN A 133 4.18 10.10 -30.74
N GLY A 134 3.55 9.11 -30.09
CA GLY A 134 4.07 7.75 -30.02
C GLY A 134 5.08 7.54 -28.90
N LEU A 135 5.83 6.45 -28.98
CA LEU A 135 6.82 6.08 -27.98
C LEU A 135 8.18 6.69 -28.32
N SER A 136 8.76 7.46 -27.40
CA SER A 136 10.15 7.92 -27.47
C SER A 136 11.06 7.00 -26.67
N ILE A 137 12.26 6.72 -27.19
CA ILE A 137 13.22 5.80 -26.57
C ILE A 137 14.49 6.57 -26.24
N PHE A 138 14.89 6.60 -24.97
CA PHE A 138 16.08 7.30 -24.50
C PHE A 138 17.08 6.32 -23.89
N ASN A 139 18.37 6.64 -24.00
CA ASN A 139 19.39 5.95 -23.22
C ASN A 139 19.29 6.35 -21.74
N SER A 140 19.14 5.40 -20.83
CA SER A 140 18.97 5.68 -19.39
C SER A 140 20.19 6.40 -18.76
N ASN A 141 21.39 6.17 -19.30
CA ASN A 141 22.63 6.76 -18.78
C ASN A 141 22.89 8.16 -19.34
N THR A 142 22.72 8.34 -20.64
CA THR A 142 23.12 9.59 -21.32
C THR A 142 21.94 10.52 -21.66
N MET A 143 20.71 10.02 -21.54
CA MET A 143 19.49 10.72 -21.97
C MET A 143 19.45 11.05 -23.47
N ALA A 144 20.32 10.43 -24.28
CA ALA A 144 20.27 10.57 -25.73
C ALA A 144 19.02 9.87 -26.28
N LEU A 145 18.28 10.55 -27.17
CA LEU A 145 17.21 9.94 -27.96
C LEU A 145 17.79 8.87 -28.88
N LEU A 146 17.30 7.64 -28.75
CA LEU A 146 17.70 6.47 -29.51
C LEU A 146 16.78 6.22 -30.71
N GLY A 147 15.49 6.53 -30.57
CA GLY A 147 14.51 6.28 -31.61
C GLY A 147 13.09 6.61 -31.17
N ASN A 148 12.14 6.43 -32.09
CA ASN A 148 10.71 6.64 -31.83
C ASN A 148 9.88 5.53 -32.51
N ILE A 149 8.77 5.14 -31.88
CA ILE A 149 7.77 4.22 -32.42
C ILE A 149 6.40 4.93 -32.39
N PRO A 150 5.96 5.55 -33.51
CA PRO A 150 4.76 6.40 -33.55
C PRO A 150 3.45 5.72 -33.16
N GLU A 151 3.41 4.39 -33.25
CA GLU A 151 2.19 3.60 -33.07
C GLU A 151 1.85 3.32 -31.59
N ILE A 152 2.73 3.59 -30.62
CA ILE A 152 2.53 3.24 -29.19
C ILE A 152 2.28 4.49 -28.36
N GLN A 153 1.13 4.62 -27.71
CA GLN A 153 0.62 5.89 -27.14
C GLN A 153 -0.09 5.71 -25.79
N GLY A 154 0.34 4.74 -24.99
CA GLY A 154 -0.28 4.47 -23.70
C GLY A 154 0.57 3.54 -22.86
N ASN A 155 -0.08 2.83 -21.94
CA ASN A 155 0.54 1.92 -20.99
C ASN A 155 1.61 1.02 -21.61
N LEU A 156 2.72 0.90 -20.88
CA LEU A 156 3.91 0.17 -21.27
C LEU A 156 4.19 -0.90 -20.24
N LEU A 157 4.58 -2.10 -20.69
CA LEU A 157 5.10 -3.13 -19.83
C LEU A 157 6.33 -3.77 -20.45
N PHE A 158 7.49 -3.62 -19.80
CA PHE A 158 8.70 -4.31 -20.20
C PHE A 158 8.80 -5.67 -19.52
N VAL A 159 8.82 -6.74 -20.31
CA VAL A 159 8.87 -8.13 -19.84
C VAL A 159 10.29 -8.66 -19.98
N GLU A 160 10.98 -8.75 -18.84
CA GLU A 160 12.40 -9.10 -18.77
C GLU A 160 12.75 -10.53 -19.25
N PRO A 161 11.99 -11.60 -18.93
CA PRO A 161 12.34 -12.94 -19.43
C PRO A 161 12.32 -13.04 -20.96
N ALA A 162 11.47 -12.27 -21.63
CA ALA A 162 11.33 -12.27 -23.08
C ALA A 162 12.13 -11.14 -23.77
N GLN A 163 12.62 -10.15 -23.01
CA GLN A 163 13.17 -8.90 -23.53
C GLN A 163 12.22 -8.27 -24.55
N ARG A 164 10.95 -8.11 -24.15
CA ARG A 164 9.90 -7.53 -24.99
C ARG A 164 9.24 -6.37 -24.27
N LEU A 165 9.06 -5.28 -24.98
CA LEU A 165 8.16 -4.21 -24.55
C LEU A 165 6.78 -4.47 -25.17
N TYR A 166 5.76 -4.53 -24.33
CA TYR A 166 4.36 -4.49 -24.74
C TYR A 166 3.87 -3.06 -24.57
N GLY A 167 3.45 -2.44 -25.67
CA GLY A 167 3.01 -1.05 -25.68
C GLY A 167 1.62 -0.91 -26.26
N VAL A 168 0.74 -0.22 -25.53
CA VAL A 168 -0.64 -0.01 -25.96
C VAL A 168 -0.70 0.96 -27.13
N SER A 169 -1.49 0.59 -28.15
CA SER A 169 -1.81 1.41 -29.32
C SER A 169 -3.33 1.64 -29.39
N PRO A 170 -3.87 2.67 -28.70
CA PRO A 170 -5.30 2.91 -28.65
C PRO A 170 -5.90 3.20 -30.03
N ALA A 171 -5.18 3.98 -30.86
CA ALA A 171 -5.61 4.34 -32.20
C ALA A 171 -5.78 3.13 -33.14
N LEU A 172 -5.06 2.05 -32.87
CA LEU A 172 -5.12 0.80 -33.63
C LEU A 172 -5.90 -0.30 -32.89
N SER A 173 -6.31 -0.07 -31.64
CA SER A 173 -6.93 -1.08 -30.76
C SER A 173 -6.08 -2.36 -30.68
N GLN A 174 -4.78 -2.20 -30.43
CA GLN A 174 -3.79 -3.27 -30.42
C GLN A 174 -2.77 -3.08 -29.31
N ILE A 175 -2.14 -4.17 -28.87
CA ILE A 175 -0.89 -4.12 -28.11
C ILE A 175 0.26 -4.43 -29.06
N LYS A 176 1.20 -3.50 -29.17
CA LYS A 176 2.41 -3.67 -29.98
C LYS A 176 3.46 -4.42 -29.20
N VAL A 177 4.16 -5.34 -29.88
CA VAL A 177 5.26 -6.11 -29.29
C VAL A 177 6.55 -5.62 -29.92
N VAL A 178 7.44 -5.07 -29.09
CA VAL A 178 8.71 -4.48 -29.50
C VAL A 178 9.85 -5.30 -28.94
N ASP A 179 10.82 -5.63 -29.79
CA ASP A 179 12.05 -6.31 -29.38
C ASP A 179 12.94 -5.36 -28.58
N GLY A 180 13.24 -5.70 -27.32
CA GLY A 180 13.97 -4.82 -26.40
C GLY A 180 15.41 -4.52 -26.82
N ALA A 181 16.03 -5.37 -27.64
CA ALA A 181 17.40 -5.16 -28.10
C ALA A 181 17.46 -4.21 -29.31
N SER A 182 16.62 -4.45 -30.32
CA SER A 182 16.63 -3.75 -31.61
C SER A 182 15.64 -2.59 -31.71
N ASP A 183 14.68 -2.49 -30.79
CA ASP A 183 13.54 -1.56 -30.82
C ASP A 183 12.63 -1.72 -32.04
N ALA A 184 12.73 -2.84 -32.74
CA ALA A 184 11.83 -3.16 -33.84
C ALA A 184 10.48 -3.63 -33.28
N VAL A 185 9.38 -3.12 -33.86
CA VAL A 185 8.06 -3.74 -33.69
C VAL A 185 8.10 -5.09 -34.39
N VAL A 186 8.05 -6.17 -33.61
CA VAL A 186 8.16 -7.55 -34.12
C VAL A 186 6.81 -8.23 -34.25
N ASP A 187 5.78 -7.74 -33.56
CA ASP A 187 4.43 -8.28 -33.64
C ASP A 187 3.36 -7.28 -33.18
N SER A 188 2.09 -7.65 -33.33
CA SER A 188 0.93 -6.92 -32.81
C SER A 188 -0.15 -7.90 -32.35
N ILE A 189 -0.55 -7.77 -31.09
CA ILE A 189 -1.67 -8.53 -30.52
C ILE A 189 -2.96 -7.80 -30.89
N MET A 190 -3.84 -8.50 -31.59
CA MET A 190 -5.15 -8.00 -32.04
C MET A 190 -6.26 -8.44 -31.07
N ASP A 191 -7.47 -7.89 -31.27
CA ASP A 191 -8.70 -8.25 -30.55
C ASP A 191 -8.67 -7.99 -29.04
N VAL A 192 -7.87 -7.01 -28.60
CA VAL A 192 -7.90 -6.45 -27.25
C VAL A 192 -8.37 -5.00 -27.37
N PRO A 193 -9.53 -4.59 -26.81
CA PRO A 193 -10.12 -3.26 -26.96
C PRO A 193 -9.39 -2.21 -26.10
N VAL A 194 -8.06 -2.17 -26.18
CA VAL A 194 -7.19 -1.36 -25.33
C VAL A 194 -7.42 0.15 -25.48
N MET A 195 -7.28 0.86 -24.37
CA MET A 195 -7.19 2.31 -24.27
C MET A 195 -5.88 2.73 -23.59
N ALA A 196 -5.50 4.01 -23.64
CA ALA A 196 -4.20 4.47 -23.13
C ALA A 196 -3.91 4.04 -21.67
N ALA A 197 -4.93 4.09 -20.81
CA ALA A 197 -4.86 3.70 -19.40
C ALA A 197 -4.99 2.18 -19.13
N SER A 198 -4.87 1.31 -20.16
CA SER A 198 -5.07 -0.14 -19.97
C SER A 198 -4.03 -0.72 -19.01
N LEU A 199 -4.49 -1.43 -17.98
CA LEU A 199 -3.62 -2.11 -17.03
C LEU A 199 -3.03 -3.36 -17.67
N MET A 200 -1.75 -3.63 -17.38
CA MET A 200 -1.04 -4.80 -17.85
C MET A 200 -0.21 -5.41 -16.72
N GLU A 201 -0.33 -6.71 -16.50
CA GLU A 201 0.44 -7.46 -15.52
C GLU A 201 0.99 -8.75 -16.16
N TYR A 202 2.24 -9.09 -15.88
CA TYR A 202 2.88 -10.26 -16.48
C TYR A 202 3.08 -11.38 -15.46
N ASN A 203 2.63 -12.57 -15.82
CA ASN A 203 2.85 -13.77 -15.03
C ASN A 203 4.07 -14.54 -15.59
N PRO A 204 5.24 -14.49 -14.92
CA PRO A 204 6.45 -15.17 -15.38
C PRO A 204 6.38 -16.70 -15.31
N PHE A 205 5.49 -17.27 -14.49
CA PHE A 205 5.38 -18.72 -14.35
C PHE A 205 4.76 -19.37 -15.59
N ASN A 206 3.66 -18.80 -16.09
CA ASN A 206 2.96 -19.32 -17.28
C ASN A 206 3.28 -18.55 -18.57
N GLN A 207 4.09 -17.49 -18.51
CA GLN A 207 4.45 -16.63 -19.65
C GLN A 207 3.21 -16.05 -20.33
N LYS A 208 2.32 -15.48 -19.52
CA LYS A 208 1.11 -14.83 -19.98
C LYS A 208 1.05 -13.39 -19.49
N LEU A 209 0.57 -12.52 -20.38
CA LEU A 209 0.24 -11.14 -20.11
C LEU A 209 -1.27 -11.06 -19.81
N TYR A 210 -1.62 -10.39 -18.73
CA TYR A 210 -2.99 -10.12 -18.33
C TYR A 210 -3.24 -8.64 -18.61
N ALA A 211 -4.11 -8.35 -19.56
CA ALA A 211 -4.45 -6.99 -19.93
C ALA A 211 -5.91 -6.71 -19.60
N SER A 212 -6.19 -5.54 -19.04
CA SER A 212 -7.54 -5.06 -18.79
C SER A 212 -7.67 -3.61 -19.17
N VAL A 213 -8.88 -3.18 -19.45
CA VAL A 213 -9.17 -1.80 -19.84
C VAL A 213 -9.99 -1.17 -18.72
N PRO A 214 -9.54 -0.05 -18.11
CA PRO A 214 -10.32 0.63 -17.08
C PRO A 214 -11.73 0.95 -17.55
N GLY A 215 -12.72 0.63 -16.70
CA GLY A 215 -14.13 0.80 -17.02
C GLY A 215 -14.73 -0.28 -17.94
N GLN A 216 -13.92 -1.23 -18.41
CA GLN A 216 -14.40 -2.50 -18.96
C GLN A 216 -14.39 -3.57 -17.87
N GLU A 217 -15.06 -4.66 -18.18
CA GLU A 217 -15.38 -5.73 -17.23
C GLU A 217 -14.68 -7.04 -17.60
N ASP A 218 -13.70 -7.01 -18.50
CA ASP A 218 -13.02 -8.19 -19.05
C ASP A 218 -11.50 -8.15 -18.80
N VAL A 219 -10.91 -9.30 -18.52
CA VAL A 219 -9.45 -9.54 -18.51
C VAL A 219 -9.07 -10.40 -19.70
N PHE A 220 -8.15 -9.90 -20.53
CA PHE A 220 -7.58 -10.58 -21.68
C PHE A 220 -6.29 -11.28 -21.27
N ILE A 221 -6.27 -12.60 -21.39
CA ILE A 221 -5.11 -13.43 -21.12
C ILE A 221 -4.41 -13.71 -22.45
N ILE A 222 -3.20 -13.19 -22.57
CA ILE A 222 -2.41 -13.18 -23.80
C ILE A 222 -1.19 -14.06 -23.60
N ASN A 223 -0.95 -14.98 -24.53
CA ASN A 223 0.26 -15.79 -24.55
C ASN A 223 1.43 -14.98 -25.12
N THR A 224 2.47 -14.74 -24.34
CA THR A 224 3.62 -13.91 -24.77
C THR A 224 4.60 -14.65 -25.69
N VAL A 225 4.44 -15.97 -25.86
CA VAL A 225 5.24 -16.77 -26.80
C VAL A 225 4.66 -16.69 -28.20
N THR A 226 3.32 -16.67 -28.32
CA THR A 226 2.62 -16.62 -29.60
C THR A 226 2.03 -15.26 -29.94
N ASN A 227 2.02 -14.31 -28.99
CA ASN A 227 1.40 -12.99 -29.11
C ASN A 227 -0.07 -13.03 -29.51
N THR A 228 -0.82 -13.98 -28.94
CA THR A 228 -2.25 -14.17 -29.22
C THR A 228 -3.06 -14.18 -27.93
N VAL A 229 -4.31 -13.71 -28.01
CA VAL A 229 -5.27 -13.86 -26.91
C VAL A 229 -5.64 -15.35 -26.78
N ASP A 230 -5.31 -15.95 -25.64
CA ASP A 230 -5.66 -17.34 -25.31
C ASP A 230 -7.08 -17.43 -24.74
N THR A 231 -7.45 -16.47 -23.88
CA THR A 231 -8.69 -16.52 -23.10
C THR A 231 -9.13 -15.11 -22.73
N VAL A 232 -10.45 -14.90 -22.69
CA VAL A 232 -11.06 -13.67 -22.16
C VAL A 232 -11.93 -14.07 -20.98
N ILE A 233 -11.66 -13.46 -19.82
CA ILE A 233 -12.40 -13.70 -18.58
C ILE A 233 -13.31 -12.51 -18.33
N GLN A 234 -14.61 -12.77 -18.27
CA GLN A 234 -15.62 -11.76 -17.96
C GLN A 234 -15.77 -11.65 -16.45
N ILE A 235 -15.30 -10.54 -15.89
CA ILE A 235 -15.40 -10.17 -14.48
C ILE A 235 -16.78 -9.57 -14.17
N GLY A 236 -17.37 -8.85 -15.14
CA GLY A 236 -18.69 -8.22 -14.99
C GLY A 236 -18.72 -6.98 -14.08
N ILE A 237 -17.55 -6.49 -13.65
CA ILE A 237 -17.36 -5.33 -12.79
C ILE A 237 -16.11 -4.59 -13.26
N THR A 238 -16.11 -3.26 -13.20
CA THR A 238 -14.95 -2.41 -13.51
C THR A 238 -13.71 -2.87 -12.77
N ILE A 239 -12.65 -3.17 -13.51
CA ILE A 239 -11.34 -3.53 -12.97
C ILE A 239 -10.57 -2.28 -12.57
N THR A 240 -9.87 -2.34 -11.44
CA THR A 240 -9.13 -1.19 -10.88
C THR A 240 -7.64 -1.45 -10.69
N GLY A 241 -7.22 -2.70 -10.52
CA GLY A 241 -5.82 -3.07 -10.33
C GLY A 241 -5.56 -4.53 -10.65
N LEU A 242 -4.30 -4.82 -10.99
CA LEU A 242 -3.79 -6.16 -11.25
C LEU A 242 -2.51 -6.35 -10.44
N ALA A 243 -2.33 -7.52 -9.83
CA ALA A 243 -1.07 -7.87 -9.17
C ALA A 243 -0.72 -9.35 -9.37
N TYR A 244 0.51 -9.62 -9.81
CA TYR A 244 1.04 -10.98 -9.82
C TYR A 244 1.43 -11.44 -8.40
N CYS A 245 0.93 -12.60 -7.98
CA CYS A 245 1.30 -13.25 -6.73
C CYS A 245 2.24 -14.45 -6.99
N PRO A 246 3.54 -14.35 -6.66
CA PRO A 246 4.49 -15.45 -6.85
C PRO A 246 4.26 -16.64 -5.91
N LEU A 247 3.46 -16.51 -4.85
CA LEU A 247 3.22 -17.59 -3.89
C LEU A 247 2.40 -18.74 -4.51
N ASN A 248 1.42 -18.41 -5.35
CA ASN A 248 0.57 -19.37 -6.04
C ASN A 248 0.61 -19.24 -7.57
N ASN A 249 1.44 -18.34 -8.10
CA ASN A 249 1.58 -18.03 -9.52
C ASN A 249 0.27 -17.53 -10.16
N SER A 250 -0.62 -16.92 -9.39
CA SER A 250 -1.88 -16.36 -9.86
C SER A 250 -1.75 -14.86 -10.09
N VAL A 251 -2.61 -14.30 -10.95
CA VAL A 251 -2.83 -12.85 -11.04
C VAL A 251 -4.11 -12.50 -10.30
N TYR A 252 -4.02 -11.55 -9.38
CA TYR A 252 -5.15 -11.04 -8.63
C TYR A 252 -5.69 -9.77 -9.28
N VAL A 253 -7.01 -9.61 -9.25
CA VAL A 253 -7.74 -8.53 -9.92
C VAL A 253 -8.64 -7.86 -8.90
N THR A 254 -8.42 -6.56 -8.68
CA THR A 254 -9.32 -5.74 -7.88
C THR A 254 -10.38 -5.09 -8.74
N THR A 255 -11.55 -4.88 -8.15
CA THR A 255 -12.69 -4.31 -8.85
C THR A 255 -13.26 -3.10 -8.10
N ALA A 256 -13.76 -2.13 -8.86
CA ALA A 256 -14.48 -1.01 -8.28
C ALA A 256 -15.84 -1.50 -7.79
N GLY A 257 -16.17 -1.21 -6.54
CA GLY A 257 -17.51 -1.46 -6.02
C GLY A 257 -18.61 -0.84 -6.90
N ILE A 258 -19.78 -1.49 -6.95
CA ILE A 258 -20.89 -1.07 -7.82
C ILE A 258 -21.51 0.22 -7.28
N ALA A 259 -21.44 1.31 -8.03
CA ALA A 259 -22.01 2.61 -7.64
C ALA A 259 -23.55 2.52 -7.50
N LYS A 260 -24.07 2.66 -6.27
CA LYS A 260 -25.51 2.74 -6.00
C LYS A 260 -25.92 4.20 -5.86
N GLY A 261 -26.33 4.84 -6.96
CA GLY A 261 -27.17 6.05 -6.92
C GLY A 261 -26.66 7.29 -6.17
N GLY A 262 -25.36 7.39 -5.86
CA GLY A 262 -24.75 8.57 -5.25
C GLY A 262 -23.70 8.21 -4.19
N ARG A 263 -22.41 8.42 -4.51
CA ARG A 263 -21.19 8.32 -3.67
C ARG A 263 -20.89 7.00 -2.94
N GLN A 264 -21.85 6.09 -2.77
CA GLN A 264 -21.65 4.80 -2.13
C GLN A 264 -21.39 3.71 -3.18
N LYS A 265 -20.29 2.96 -3.04
CA LYS A 265 -19.92 1.83 -3.90
C LYS A 265 -20.20 0.54 -3.13
N SER A 266 -20.85 -0.44 -3.72
CA SER A 266 -21.14 -1.71 -3.01
C SER A 266 -19.85 -2.52 -2.80
N PRO A 267 -19.81 -3.44 -1.81
CA PRO A 267 -18.75 -4.45 -1.66
C PRO A 267 -18.32 -5.05 -3.00
N SER A 268 -17.00 -5.26 -3.16
CA SER A 268 -16.41 -5.69 -4.43
C SER A 268 -15.62 -6.99 -4.24
N PRO A 269 -15.78 -7.99 -5.12
CA PRO A 269 -14.98 -9.19 -5.03
C PRO A 269 -13.54 -8.96 -5.52
N LEU A 270 -12.60 -9.62 -4.84
CA LEU A 270 -11.25 -9.88 -5.32
C LEU A 270 -11.29 -11.15 -6.17
N TYR A 271 -10.78 -11.09 -7.39
CA TYR A 271 -10.66 -12.26 -8.26
C TYR A 271 -9.22 -12.76 -8.27
N GLU A 272 -9.05 -14.08 -8.24
CA GLU A 272 -7.79 -14.75 -8.51
C GLU A 272 -7.92 -15.50 -9.83
N LEU A 273 -7.06 -15.13 -10.78
CA LEU A 273 -6.92 -15.79 -12.06
C LEU A 273 -5.75 -16.76 -11.96
N ALA A 274 -6.06 -18.01 -11.64
CA ALA A 274 -5.06 -19.04 -11.41
C ALA A 274 -4.35 -19.46 -12.70
N TRP A 275 -3.14 -19.97 -12.56
CA TRP A 275 -2.30 -20.41 -13.68
C TRP A 275 -2.92 -21.53 -14.53
N ASP A 276 -3.83 -22.31 -13.94
CA ASP A 276 -4.57 -23.42 -14.58
C ASP A 276 -5.91 -22.97 -15.22
N ASN A 277 -6.13 -21.66 -15.31
CA ASN A 277 -7.35 -20.99 -15.76
C ASN A 277 -8.55 -21.12 -14.81
N ALA A 278 -8.36 -21.60 -13.57
CA ALA A 278 -9.41 -21.46 -12.55
C ALA A 278 -9.60 -19.98 -12.18
N VAL A 279 -10.85 -19.61 -11.89
CA VAL A 279 -11.22 -18.27 -11.41
C VAL A 279 -11.81 -18.44 -10.02
N ASN A 280 -11.09 -17.97 -9.01
CA ASN A 280 -11.58 -17.92 -7.63
C ASN A 280 -12.03 -16.50 -7.29
N VAL A 281 -13.05 -16.39 -6.43
CA VAL A 281 -13.69 -15.12 -6.10
C VAL A 281 -13.79 -15.01 -4.58
N TYR A 282 -13.23 -13.95 -4.02
CA TYR A 282 -13.21 -13.67 -2.59
C TYR A 282 -13.98 -12.39 -2.32
N GLY A 283 -14.95 -12.45 -1.40
CA GLY A 283 -15.73 -11.26 -1.04
C GLY A 283 -14.91 -10.30 -0.19
N ILE A 284 -14.74 -9.06 -0.65
CA ILE A 284 -14.17 -7.97 0.14
C ILE A 284 -15.29 -6.97 0.41
N ASP A 285 -15.48 -6.60 1.67
CA ASP A 285 -16.58 -5.73 2.11
C ASP A 285 -16.28 -4.23 1.87
N ASP A 286 -15.62 -3.92 0.75
CA ASP A 286 -15.20 -2.57 0.40
C ASP A 286 -14.96 -2.46 -1.11
N ALA A 287 -14.91 -1.24 -1.62
CA ALA A 287 -14.56 -0.91 -3.00
C ALA A 287 -13.05 -0.70 -3.14
N MET A 288 -12.40 -1.64 -3.82
CA MET A 288 -10.96 -1.57 -4.07
C MET A 288 -10.65 -0.56 -5.18
N GLN A 289 -9.48 0.06 -5.06
CA GLN A 289 -8.91 0.95 -6.05
C GLN A 289 -7.61 0.41 -6.61
N ASP A 290 -6.81 -0.26 -5.79
CA ASP A 290 -5.50 -0.74 -6.20
C ASP A 290 -5.06 -1.95 -5.38
N ILE A 291 -4.02 -2.64 -5.84
CA ILE A 291 -3.46 -3.83 -5.20
C ILE A 291 -1.95 -3.90 -5.39
N VAL A 292 -1.26 -4.31 -4.33
CA VAL A 292 0.15 -4.68 -4.43
C VAL A 292 0.46 -5.96 -3.67
N TYR A 293 1.32 -6.79 -4.23
CA TYR A 293 1.89 -7.93 -3.53
C TYR A 293 3.12 -7.50 -2.74
N ASN A 294 3.14 -7.79 -1.44
CA ASN A 294 4.28 -7.53 -0.58
C ASN A 294 5.14 -8.79 -0.43
N PRO A 295 6.36 -8.84 -0.97
CA PRO A 295 7.21 -10.02 -0.87
C PRO A 295 7.75 -10.28 0.53
N ALA A 296 7.73 -9.29 1.44
CA ALA A 296 8.30 -9.44 2.78
C ALA A 296 7.43 -10.30 3.71
N ASP A 297 6.11 -10.29 3.51
CA ASP A 297 5.15 -11.08 4.27
C ASP A 297 4.24 -11.97 3.42
N SER A 298 4.38 -11.90 2.09
CA SER A 298 3.60 -12.68 1.12
C SER A 298 2.10 -12.37 1.13
N LEU A 299 1.71 -11.17 1.57
CA LEU A 299 0.32 -10.71 1.56
C LEU A 299 0.02 -9.83 0.34
N LEU A 300 -1.25 -9.76 -0.02
CA LEU A 300 -1.79 -8.77 -0.94
C LEU A 300 -2.39 -7.63 -0.14
N TYR A 301 -1.97 -6.40 -0.43
CA TYR A 301 -2.49 -5.19 0.18
C TYR A 301 -3.51 -4.57 -0.78
N LEU A 302 -4.76 -4.51 -0.34
CA LEU A 302 -5.92 -4.06 -1.12
C LEU A 302 -6.30 -2.67 -0.67
N LEU A 303 -5.97 -1.65 -1.47
CA LEU A 303 -6.28 -0.26 -1.15
C LEU A 303 -7.75 0.03 -1.46
N CYS A 304 -8.51 0.44 -0.45
CA CYS A 304 -9.93 0.74 -0.58
C CYS A 304 -10.23 2.20 -0.25
N THR A 305 -11.22 2.76 -0.94
CA THR A 305 -11.47 4.22 -0.95
C THR A 305 -12.85 4.63 -0.47
N GLU A 306 -13.70 3.69 -0.08
CA GLU A 306 -15.04 4.05 0.34
C GLU A 306 -15.01 4.81 1.66
N THR A 307 -15.82 5.86 1.76
CA THR A 307 -16.20 6.44 3.05
C THR A 307 -17.43 5.70 3.60
N PRO A 308 -17.38 5.19 4.84
CA PRO A 308 -16.43 5.53 5.88
C PRO A 308 -15.15 4.69 5.90
N SER A 309 -15.13 3.55 5.22
CA SER A 309 -14.17 2.45 5.41
C SER A 309 -12.71 2.88 5.35
N ARG A 310 -12.26 3.63 4.33
CA ARG A 310 -10.86 4.10 4.16
C ARG A 310 -9.83 3.02 4.52
N MET A 311 -10.12 1.77 4.17
CA MET A 311 -9.34 0.62 4.63
C MET A 311 -8.24 0.26 3.63
N MET A 312 -7.17 -0.30 4.17
CA MET A 312 -6.27 -1.18 3.45
C MET A 312 -6.48 -2.60 3.99
N TRP A 313 -7.10 -3.47 3.20
CA TRP A 313 -7.34 -4.87 3.57
C TRP A 313 -6.13 -5.73 3.19
N LEU A 314 -5.71 -6.62 4.09
CA LEU A 314 -4.60 -7.53 3.87
C LEU A 314 -5.16 -8.93 3.61
N PHE A 315 -4.98 -9.42 2.39
CA PHE A 315 -5.41 -10.74 1.98
C PHE A 315 -4.22 -11.70 1.96
N ASP A 316 -4.37 -12.85 2.63
CA ASP A 316 -3.39 -13.93 2.63
C ASP A 316 -3.74 -14.93 1.51
N PRO A 317 -2.92 -15.04 0.44
CA PRO A 317 -3.17 -15.97 -0.64
C PRO A 317 -3.09 -17.44 -0.24
N ALA A 318 -2.33 -17.79 0.81
CA ALA A 318 -2.22 -19.15 1.31
C ALA A 318 -3.45 -19.55 2.15
N GLN A 319 -4.01 -18.61 2.92
CA GLN A 319 -5.23 -18.82 3.69
C GLN A 319 -6.51 -18.57 2.88
N GLN A 320 -6.39 -17.93 1.70
CA GLN A 320 -7.51 -17.54 0.85
C GLN A 320 -8.53 -16.66 1.58
N ALA A 321 -8.06 -15.80 2.46
CA ALA A 321 -8.89 -14.97 3.33
C ALA A 321 -8.23 -13.63 3.63
N VAL A 322 -9.06 -12.64 3.93
CA VAL A 322 -8.61 -11.40 4.57
C VAL A 322 -8.18 -11.75 6.00
N VAL A 323 -6.95 -11.38 6.35
CA VAL A 323 -6.36 -11.65 7.66
C VAL A 323 -6.33 -10.43 8.56
N GLU A 324 -6.35 -9.22 7.97
CA GLU A 324 -6.27 -7.96 8.71
C GLU A 324 -6.81 -6.80 7.87
N GLY A 325 -7.22 -5.72 8.54
CA GLY A 325 -7.59 -4.45 7.91
C GLY A 325 -6.97 -3.28 8.66
N VAL A 326 -6.43 -2.32 7.92
CA VAL A 326 -5.82 -1.10 8.45
C VAL A 326 -6.62 0.11 8.00
N GLU A 327 -7.18 0.87 8.94
CA GLU A 327 -7.86 2.12 8.63
C GLU A 327 -6.85 3.24 8.32
N LEU A 328 -7.03 3.91 7.18
CA LEU A 328 -6.28 5.08 6.77
C LEU A 328 -7.12 6.32 7.10
N MET A 329 -6.63 7.18 7.99
CA MET A 329 -7.38 8.37 8.48
C MET A 329 -7.48 9.53 7.46
N GLY A 330 -7.31 9.23 6.17
CA GLY A 330 -7.24 10.18 5.07
C GLY A 330 -8.58 10.69 4.56
N SER A 331 -8.58 11.35 3.41
CA SER A 331 -9.76 11.78 2.67
C SER A 331 -10.48 10.63 1.97
N GLY A 332 -9.78 9.50 1.76
CA GLY A 332 -10.22 8.38 0.92
C GLY A 332 -9.86 8.54 -0.56
N ALA A 333 -9.20 9.63 -0.96
CA ALA A 333 -8.71 9.80 -2.34
C ALA A 333 -7.27 9.30 -2.48
N TYR A 334 -7.08 8.02 -2.20
CA TYR A 334 -5.77 7.37 -2.35
C TYR A 334 -5.40 7.19 -3.83
N ARG A 335 -4.11 7.07 -4.20
CA ARG A 335 -3.73 7.07 -5.63
C ARG A 335 -2.77 5.98 -6.12
N ASP A 336 -1.89 5.44 -5.30
CA ASP A 336 -0.89 4.47 -5.75
C ASP A 336 -0.40 3.63 -4.57
N LEU A 337 0.31 2.55 -4.85
CA LEU A 337 0.94 1.67 -3.88
C LEU A 337 2.40 1.42 -4.24
N ALA A 338 3.29 1.62 -3.27
CA ALA A 338 4.69 1.20 -3.39
C ALA A 338 5.10 0.37 -2.18
N VAL A 339 5.97 -0.62 -2.39
CA VAL A 339 6.53 -1.46 -1.32
C VAL A 339 8.03 -1.26 -1.28
N ASP A 340 8.56 -0.95 -0.09
CA ASP A 340 10.01 -0.83 0.12
C ASP A 340 10.67 -2.20 0.39
N ASN A 341 11.99 -2.20 0.60
CA ASN A 341 12.74 -3.42 0.92
C ASN A 341 12.58 -3.90 2.38
N GLN A 342 11.99 -3.10 3.27
CA GLN A 342 11.57 -3.55 4.61
C GLN A 342 10.20 -4.25 4.57
N GLY A 343 9.46 -4.10 3.47
CA GLY A 343 8.09 -4.59 3.34
C GLY A 343 7.06 -3.66 3.95
N GLU A 344 7.36 -2.36 4.02
CA GLU A 344 6.37 -1.34 4.35
C GLU A 344 5.69 -0.87 3.06
N VAL A 345 4.39 -0.62 3.14
CA VAL A 345 3.52 -0.29 2.01
C VAL A 345 3.12 1.17 2.09
N TYR A 346 3.40 1.93 1.04
CA TYR A 346 3.14 3.36 0.96
C TYR A 346 1.90 3.60 0.11
N THR A 347 1.05 4.55 0.51
CA THR A 347 0.01 5.11 -0.35
C THR A 347 -0.13 6.61 -0.14
N CYS A 348 -0.43 7.34 -1.21
CA CYS A 348 -0.59 8.79 -1.20
C CYS A 348 -2.08 9.19 -1.12
N ASP A 349 -2.37 10.28 -0.42
CA ASP A 349 -3.70 10.89 -0.34
C ASP A 349 -3.72 12.23 -1.06
N LEU A 350 -4.40 12.26 -2.20
CA LEU A 350 -4.40 13.38 -3.13
C LEU A 350 -4.95 14.67 -2.50
N TRP A 351 -5.96 14.60 -1.63
CA TRP A 351 -6.59 15.81 -1.10
C TRP A 351 -5.99 16.29 0.22
N GLN A 352 -5.26 15.43 0.93
CA GLN A 352 -4.60 15.82 2.17
C GLN A 352 -3.13 16.23 1.99
N GLY A 353 -2.51 15.91 0.84
CA GLY A 353 -1.08 16.16 0.67
C GLY A 353 -0.22 15.25 1.55
N MET A 354 -0.71 14.04 1.84
CA MET A 354 -0.12 13.10 2.78
C MET A 354 0.34 11.83 2.09
N VAL A 355 1.34 11.16 2.66
CA VAL A 355 1.69 9.76 2.36
C VAL A 355 1.54 8.93 3.63
N TYR A 356 0.77 7.86 3.56
CA TYR A 356 0.59 6.88 4.62
C TYR A 356 1.56 5.73 4.43
N VAL A 357 2.20 5.31 5.52
CA VAL A 357 3.07 4.13 5.56
C VAL A 357 2.37 3.06 6.39
N VAL A 358 1.94 1.99 5.74
CA VAL A 358 1.32 0.82 6.36
C VAL A 358 2.38 -0.24 6.55
N GLY A 359 2.58 -0.63 7.79
CA GLY A 359 3.71 -1.46 8.15
C GLY A 359 3.51 -2.23 9.44
N ARG A 360 4.58 -2.89 9.90
CA ARG A 360 4.57 -3.50 11.24
C ARG A 360 4.59 -2.36 12.24
N VAL A 361 3.46 -2.11 12.88
CA VAL A 361 3.42 -1.16 13.98
C VAL A 361 3.98 -1.84 15.22
N PRO A 362 4.64 -1.08 16.13
CA PRO A 362 5.02 -1.61 17.43
C PRO A 362 3.79 -2.23 18.07
N ASN A 363 3.83 -3.55 18.18
CA ASN A 363 2.78 -4.36 18.75
C ASN A 363 3.03 -4.36 20.27
N THR A 364 3.17 -3.16 20.85
CA THR A 364 3.46 -2.97 22.27
C THR A 364 2.27 -3.54 23.00
N MET A 365 2.50 -4.68 23.64
CA MET A 365 1.50 -5.27 24.49
C MET A 365 1.91 -5.04 25.94
N TRP A 366 0.89 -4.90 26.76
CA TRP A 366 1.04 -4.69 28.18
C TRP A 366 0.32 -5.79 28.93
N ARG A 367 0.91 -6.23 30.04
CA ARG A 367 0.18 -7.05 31.01
C ARG A 367 0.48 -6.62 32.42
N SER A 368 -0.50 -6.75 33.30
CA SER A 368 -0.33 -6.40 34.71
C SER A 368 0.79 -7.25 35.35
N LEU A 369 1.78 -6.63 35.97
CA LEU A 369 2.90 -7.31 36.62
C LEU A 369 2.55 -7.70 38.06
N ASN A 370 2.00 -6.76 38.82
CA ASN A 370 1.72 -6.93 40.24
C ASN A 370 0.29 -7.43 40.49
N LEU A 371 0.11 -8.21 41.57
CA LEU A 371 -1.22 -8.71 41.98
C LEU A 371 -2.22 -7.58 42.28
N SER A 372 -1.72 -6.42 42.70
CA SER A 372 -2.49 -5.20 42.88
C SER A 372 -1.65 -4.03 42.39
N GLY A 373 -2.26 -3.11 41.65
CA GLY A 373 -1.54 -1.99 41.06
C GLY A 373 -2.47 -0.86 40.60
N ILE A 374 -1.84 0.23 40.17
CA ILE A 374 -2.49 1.43 39.65
C ILE A 374 -2.11 1.58 38.18
N TRP A 375 -3.10 1.86 37.33
CA TRP A 375 -2.91 1.90 35.87
C TRP A 375 -1.76 2.82 35.45
N MET A 376 -1.69 4.01 36.04
CA MET A 376 -0.69 5.04 35.70
C MET A 376 0.70 4.78 36.30
N MET A 377 0.87 3.73 37.09
CA MET A 377 2.16 3.36 37.66
C MET A 377 2.87 2.40 36.70
N GLY A 378 3.85 2.90 35.95
CA GLY A 378 4.59 2.09 34.98
C GLY A 378 5.25 0.84 35.58
N THR A 379 5.57 0.86 36.89
CA THR A 379 6.06 -0.29 37.67
C THR A 379 5.10 -1.47 37.75
N ASP A 380 3.80 -1.24 37.57
CA ASP A 380 2.76 -2.26 37.71
C ASP A 380 2.53 -3.04 36.41
N TRP A 381 3.37 -2.81 35.40
CA TRP A 381 3.24 -3.41 34.08
C TRP A 381 4.51 -4.13 33.60
N GLU A 382 4.32 -5.23 32.88
CA GLU A 382 5.30 -5.78 31.96
C GLU A 382 4.95 -5.39 30.53
N ILE A 383 5.98 -5.21 29.72
CA ILE A 383 5.88 -4.78 28.33
C ILE A 383 6.47 -5.87 27.40
N CYS A 384 5.83 -6.06 26.25
CA CYS A 384 6.30 -6.89 25.16
C CYS A 384 6.33 -6.02 23.90
N THR A 385 7.50 -5.53 23.52
CA THR A 385 7.66 -4.58 22.40
C THR A 385 7.77 -5.25 21.05
N ASP A 386 7.98 -6.57 21.02
CA ASP A 386 8.15 -7.35 19.79
C ASP A 386 6.84 -7.95 19.25
N GLY A 387 5.71 -7.74 19.94
CA GLY A 387 4.42 -8.29 19.51
C GLY A 387 4.25 -9.80 19.62
N SER A 388 5.22 -10.52 20.18
CA SER A 388 5.21 -11.98 20.19
C SER A 388 4.19 -12.59 21.16
N GLY A 389 3.82 -11.85 22.20
CA GLY A 389 3.03 -12.33 23.33
C GLY A 389 3.85 -13.23 24.27
N THR A 390 5.17 -13.34 24.06
CA THR A 390 6.04 -14.30 24.78
C THR A 390 7.24 -13.66 25.45
N ASN A 391 7.83 -12.61 24.87
CA ASN A 391 9.03 -11.93 25.39
C ASN A 391 8.67 -10.75 26.30
N TRP A 392 8.07 -11.06 27.45
CA TRP A 392 7.70 -10.07 28.45
C TRP A 392 8.88 -9.67 29.32
N MET A 393 9.02 -8.37 29.57
CA MET A 393 9.98 -7.83 30.53
C MET A 393 9.29 -6.80 31.44
N PRO A 394 9.75 -6.64 32.70
CA PRO A 394 9.33 -5.51 33.52
C PRO A 394 9.54 -4.20 32.77
N ASN A 395 8.54 -3.32 32.79
CA ASN A 395 8.60 -2.05 32.09
C ASN A 395 9.85 -1.25 32.54
N PRO A 396 10.80 -0.96 31.63
CA PRO A 396 12.05 -0.29 31.98
C PRO A 396 11.86 1.22 32.21
N ASP A 397 10.77 1.81 31.73
CA ASP A 397 10.47 3.24 31.88
C ASP A 397 9.22 3.43 32.75
N GLN A 398 9.46 3.86 33.99
CA GLN A 398 8.43 3.96 35.03
C GLN A 398 7.39 5.07 34.75
N MET A 399 7.63 5.91 33.73
CA MET A 399 6.71 6.95 33.29
C MET A 399 5.83 6.51 32.11
N LEU A 400 6.09 5.35 31.51
CA LEU A 400 5.25 4.74 30.49
C LEU A 400 4.25 3.78 31.11
N TYR A 401 3.04 3.75 30.55
CA TYR A 401 1.93 2.88 30.94
C TYR A 401 1.05 2.63 29.71
N PRO A 402 0.13 1.65 29.75
CA PRO A 402 -0.69 1.31 28.60
C PRO A 402 -1.60 2.45 28.17
N ALA A 403 -1.70 2.65 26.86
CA ALA A 403 -2.53 3.65 26.20
C ALA A 403 -3.38 3.00 25.09
N ALA A 404 -4.43 3.70 24.63
CA ALA A 404 -5.32 3.22 23.57
C ALA A 404 -4.62 2.94 22.22
N ALA A 405 -3.40 3.42 22.00
CA ALA A 405 -2.64 3.12 20.79
C ALA A 405 -1.89 1.77 20.85
N ASP A 406 -1.85 1.13 22.03
CA ASP A 406 -1.17 -0.15 22.24
C ASP A 406 -2.03 -1.32 21.76
N SER A 407 -1.39 -2.45 21.42
CA SER A 407 -2.06 -3.52 20.66
C SER A 407 -2.83 -4.53 21.51
N THR A 408 -2.37 -4.80 22.72
CA THR A 408 -3.13 -5.64 23.67
C THR A 408 -2.80 -5.19 25.07
N ILE A 409 -3.85 -4.91 25.85
CA ILE A 409 -3.71 -4.61 27.27
C ILE A 409 -4.37 -5.74 28.06
N LEU A 410 -3.58 -6.48 28.84
CA LEU A 410 -4.05 -7.66 29.57
C LEU A 410 -3.98 -7.47 31.07
N ILE A 411 -5.13 -7.48 31.74
CA ILE A 411 -5.19 -7.66 33.19
C ILE A 411 -5.24 -9.15 33.48
N GLN A 412 -4.13 -9.72 33.95
CA GLN A 412 -3.97 -11.15 34.19
C GLN A 412 -4.94 -11.67 35.28
N ALA A 413 -5.29 -12.95 35.19
CA ALA A 413 -6.13 -13.60 36.20
C ALA A 413 -5.47 -13.52 37.59
N GLY A 414 -6.25 -13.17 38.61
CA GLY A 414 -5.75 -12.96 39.97
C GLY A 414 -5.07 -11.60 40.22
N HIS A 415 -4.94 -10.74 39.20
CA HIS A 415 -4.43 -9.38 39.34
C HIS A 415 -5.59 -8.38 39.47
N THR A 416 -5.36 -7.29 40.18
CA THR A 416 -6.30 -6.17 40.33
C THR A 416 -5.66 -4.88 39.88
N MET A 417 -6.19 -4.24 38.83
CA MET A 417 -5.77 -2.89 38.42
C MET A 417 -6.79 -1.84 38.81
N MET A 418 -6.30 -0.73 39.33
CA MET A 418 -7.09 0.45 39.67
C MET A 418 -6.83 1.60 38.69
N ILE A 419 -7.89 2.22 38.18
CA ILE A 419 -7.85 3.45 37.40
C ILE A 419 -8.38 4.59 38.28
N ASP A 420 -7.51 5.54 38.61
CA ASP A 420 -7.77 6.70 39.48
C ASP A 420 -7.77 8.05 38.74
N SER A 421 -7.48 8.02 37.45
CA SER A 421 -7.30 9.18 36.57
C SER A 421 -7.76 8.82 35.16
N LEU A 422 -8.00 9.83 34.31
CA LEU A 422 -8.55 9.60 32.97
C LEU A 422 -7.62 8.71 32.15
N VAL A 423 -8.13 7.56 31.72
CA VAL A 423 -7.46 6.59 30.86
C VAL A 423 -8.35 6.32 29.66
N GLU A 424 -7.73 6.36 28.48
CA GLU A 424 -8.32 5.87 27.24
C GLU A 424 -7.76 4.47 26.94
N VAL A 425 -8.64 3.54 26.59
CA VAL A 425 -8.25 2.16 26.25
C VAL A 425 -8.86 1.73 24.91
N ASP A 426 -8.14 0.85 24.24
CA ASP A 426 -8.59 0.04 23.11
C ASP A 426 -7.98 -1.37 23.29
N GLU A 427 -8.63 -2.41 22.78
CA GLU A 427 -8.18 -3.81 22.84
C GLU A 427 -7.79 -4.32 24.26
N LEU A 428 -8.64 -4.01 25.25
CA LEU A 428 -8.44 -4.39 26.66
C LEU A 428 -9.05 -5.75 27.01
N THR A 429 -8.25 -6.69 27.49
CA THR A 429 -8.73 -7.95 28.07
C THR A 429 -8.60 -7.97 29.60
N VAL A 430 -9.74 -8.16 30.29
CA VAL A 430 -9.82 -8.24 31.75
C VAL A 430 -10.06 -9.69 32.20
N ASN A 431 -8.99 -10.43 32.50
CA ASN A 431 -9.08 -11.77 33.12
C ASN A 431 -9.06 -11.70 34.65
N GLY A 432 -8.49 -10.63 35.22
CA GLY A 432 -8.46 -10.35 36.65
C GLY A 432 -9.60 -9.43 37.10
N VAL A 433 -9.24 -8.37 37.84
CA VAL A 433 -10.17 -7.35 38.31
C VAL A 433 -9.73 -5.98 37.78
N LEU A 434 -10.64 -5.27 37.11
CA LEU A 434 -10.47 -3.85 36.80
C LEU A 434 -11.40 -3.03 37.68
N GLN A 435 -10.81 -2.15 38.49
CA GLN A 435 -11.51 -1.18 39.33
C GLN A 435 -11.32 0.21 38.73
N HIS A 436 -12.40 0.93 38.48
CA HIS A 436 -12.30 2.30 37.97
C HIS A 436 -13.33 3.20 38.66
N PHE A 437 -13.02 4.48 38.86
CA PHE A 437 -14.01 5.44 39.36
C PHE A 437 -14.99 5.88 38.25
N SER A 438 -16.11 6.50 38.61
CA SER A 438 -16.99 7.16 37.64
C SER A 438 -16.22 8.24 36.86
N SER A 439 -16.42 8.33 35.54
CA SER A 439 -15.86 9.32 34.60
C SER A 439 -14.34 9.30 34.33
N VAL A 440 -13.64 8.21 34.63
CA VAL A 440 -12.18 8.12 34.40
C VAL A 440 -11.73 7.05 33.39
N LEU A 441 -12.65 6.27 32.82
CA LEU A 441 -12.35 5.31 31.77
C LEU A 441 -13.12 5.67 30.50
N ALA A 442 -12.41 5.90 29.41
CA ALA A 442 -12.94 6.06 28.07
C ALA A 442 -12.50 4.87 27.23
N VAL A 443 -13.45 4.26 26.52
CA VAL A 443 -13.18 3.17 25.58
C VAL A 443 -13.28 3.78 24.19
N ASN A 444 -12.20 3.70 23.42
CA ASN A 444 -12.17 4.18 22.06
C ASN A 444 -12.80 3.12 21.15
N ASP A 445 -13.58 3.56 20.16
CA ASP A 445 -14.24 2.69 19.16
C ASP A 445 -13.25 2.44 18.03
N GLY A 446 -12.27 1.57 18.29
CA GLY A 446 -11.24 1.14 17.35
C GLY A 446 -11.66 -0.10 16.56
N PRO A 447 -10.87 -0.53 15.56
CA PRO A 447 -11.15 -1.77 14.85
C PRO A 447 -10.87 -2.98 15.75
N GLY A 448 -11.90 -3.74 16.11
CA GLY A 448 -11.78 -5.02 16.82
C GLY A 448 -12.77 -5.17 17.97
N VAL A 449 -12.35 -5.78 19.08
CA VAL A 449 -13.16 -5.90 20.31
C VAL A 449 -12.52 -5.04 21.39
N ASP A 450 -13.03 -3.83 21.56
CA ASP A 450 -12.42 -2.80 22.42
C ASP A 450 -12.23 -3.26 23.87
N ILE A 451 -13.18 -4.04 24.40
CA ILE A 451 -13.06 -4.65 25.74
C ILE A 451 -13.63 -6.05 25.81
N THR A 452 -12.82 -6.98 26.30
CA THR A 452 -13.23 -8.35 26.65
C THR A 452 -13.13 -8.55 28.16
N VAL A 453 -14.23 -8.88 28.82
CA VAL A 453 -14.28 -9.09 30.29
C VAL A 453 -14.55 -10.57 30.61
N ASN A 454 -13.52 -11.27 31.08
CA ASN A 454 -13.61 -12.65 31.58
C ASN A 454 -13.57 -12.73 33.12
N GLY A 455 -13.10 -11.68 33.78
CA GLY A 455 -13.01 -11.53 35.23
C GLY A 455 -14.06 -10.57 35.78
N VAL A 456 -13.61 -9.58 36.56
CA VAL A 456 -14.49 -8.62 37.24
C VAL A 456 -14.20 -7.20 36.75
N PHE A 457 -15.24 -6.50 36.31
CA PHE A 457 -15.18 -5.11 35.86
C PHE A 457 -16.06 -4.25 36.77
N ASN A 458 -15.45 -3.55 37.72
CA ASN A 458 -16.12 -2.87 38.82
C ASN A 458 -15.99 -1.34 38.70
N GLN A 459 -17.12 -0.68 38.46
CA GLN A 459 -17.24 0.76 38.59
C GLN A 459 -17.42 1.15 40.07
N GLN A 460 -16.53 1.99 40.59
CA GLN A 460 -16.66 2.62 41.89
C GLN A 460 -17.35 3.98 41.76
N THR A 461 -18.45 4.19 42.47
CA THR A 461 -19.05 5.51 42.66
C THR A 461 -18.36 6.24 43.82
N LEU A 462 -18.07 7.53 43.64
CA LEU A 462 -17.50 8.46 44.64
C LEU A 462 -18.44 8.77 45.83
N THR A 463 -19.21 7.79 46.31
CA THR A 463 -20.12 7.91 47.46
C THR A 463 -19.77 7.00 48.63
N ALA A 464 -18.51 6.59 48.76
CA ALA A 464 -18.05 5.95 50.00
C ALA A 464 -16.53 6.14 50.22
N TYR A 465 -16.13 7.35 50.60
CA TYR A 465 -14.93 7.54 51.41
C TYR A 465 -15.37 8.14 52.75
N GLU A 466 -15.61 7.27 53.73
CA GLU A 466 -15.25 7.53 55.13
C GLU A 466 -15.42 6.25 55.96
N GLN A 467 -14.34 5.49 56.11
CA GLN A 467 -13.91 5.03 57.45
C GLN A 467 -12.49 4.47 57.43
N MET A 468 -11.58 5.15 58.15
CA MET A 468 -10.55 4.51 58.96
C MET A 468 -10.67 5.17 60.35
N PRO A 469 -10.47 4.48 61.49
CA PRO A 469 -9.48 3.42 61.69
C PRO A 469 -9.96 2.18 62.48
N GLY A 470 -9.54 1.00 62.02
CA GLY A 470 -9.53 -0.23 62.81
C GLY A 470 -10.89 -0.84 63.16
N SER A 471 -11.59 -1.45 62.21
CA SER A 471 -12.39 -2.65 62.48
C SER A 471 -12.90 -3.29 61.18
N GLN A 472 -12.94 -4.62 61.22
CA GLN A 472 -13.23 -5.57 60.14
C GLN A 472 -14.66 -5.38 59.60
N TRP A 473 -14.92 -5.56 58.30
CA TRP A 473 -14.75 -6.79 57.51
C TRP A 473 -14.26 -6.54 56.10
#